data_AF-A0A537ZUF9-F1
#
_entry.id   AF-A0A537ZUF9-F1
#
_cell.length_a   1.000
_cell.length_b   1.000
_cell.length_c   1.000
_cell.angle_alpha   90.00
_cell.angle_beta   90.00
_cell.angle_gamma   90.00
#
_symmetry.space_group_name_H-M   'P 1'
#
loop_
_entity.id
_entity.type
_entity.pdbx_description
1 polymer ?
#
loop_
_entity_poly.entity_id
_entity_poly.type
_entity_poly.pdbx_seq_one_letter_code
_entity_poly.pdbx_strand_id
1 'polypeptide(L)'
;MSDDTLRRLRDEIAERDLTILSAVNERVRLVGELRRHKDAVGVAFVDPAQEELLLKALEQANDGPLSRDGVRRLFLEILALTKRELG
;
A
#
# COMPACT_ATOMS: atom_id res chain seq x y z
N MET A 1 19.77 18.71 -28.51
CA MET A 1 18.69 19.19 -27.61
C MET A 1 18.40 18.06 -26.65
N SER A 2 18.46 18.32 -25.34
CA SER A 2 17.99 17.37 -24.32
C SER A 2 16.54 17.00 -24.65
N ASP A 3 16.15 15.75 -24.51
CA ASP A 3 14.76 15.35 -24.65
C ASP A 3 13.97 15.89 -23.44
N ASP A 4 13.43 17.09 -23.60
CA ASP A 4 12.69 17.81 -22.56
C ASP A 4 11.42 17.04 -22.13
N THR A 5 10.84 16.22 -23.02
CA THR A 5 9.72 15.34 -22.68
C THR A 5 10.18 14.25 -21.73
N LEU A 6 11.31 13.61 -22.02
CA LEU A 6 11.88 12.58 -21.16
C LEU A 6 12.22 13.12 -19.76
N ARG A 7 12.77 14.33 -19.68
CA ARG A 7 13.07 14.96 -18.38
C ARG A 7 11.79 15.20 -17.58
N ARG A 8 10.78 15.85 -18.18
CA ARG A 8 9.49 16.12 -17.52
C ARG A 8 8.84 14.84 -16.99
N LEU A 9 8.80 13.77 -17.80
CA LEU A 9 8.20 12.50 -17.38
C LEU A 9 8.93 11.88 -16.19
N ARG A 10 10.26 11.97 -16.15
CA ARG A 10 11.05 11.47 -15.01
C ARG A 10 10.79 12.27 -13.74
N ASP A 11 10.68 13.59 -13.86
CA ASP A 11 10.38 14.46 -12.72
C ASP A 11 8.98 14.14 -12.16
N GLU A 12 7.98 14.01 -13.03
CA GLU A 12 6.62 13.60 -12.64
C GLU A 12 6.60 12.22 -11.97
N ILE A 13 7.35 11.24 -12.49
CA ILE A 13 7.47 9.91 -11.87
C ILE A 13 8.08 10.01 -10.47
N ALA A 14 9.18 10.76 -10.31
CA ALA A 14 9.85 10.92 -9.03
C ALA A 14 8.93 11.53 -7.96
N GLU A 15 8.11 12.52 -8.33
CA GLU A 15 7.10 13.09 -7.43
C GLU A 15 6.04 12.07 -7.00
N ARG A 16 5.60 11.20 -7.93
CA ARG A 16 4.64 10.12 -7.61
C ARG A 16 5.27 9.06 -6.73
N ASP A 17 6.53 8.71 -6.95
CA ASP A 17 7.26 7.76 -6.12
C ASP A 17 7.37 8.24 -4.67
N LEU A 18 7.66 9.53 -4.46
CA LEU A 18 7.67 10.14 -3.12
C LEU A 18 6.29 10.11 -2.46
N THR A 19 5.23 10.32 -3.25
CA THR A 19 3.85 10.24 -2.77
C THR A 19 3.49 8.81 -2.33
N ILE A 20 3.88 7.82 -3.14
CA ILE A 20 3.67 6.39 -2.83
C ILE A 20 4.42 6.02 -1.54
N LEU A 21 5.69 6.41 -1.42
CA LEU A 21 6.50 6.15 -0.23
C LEU A 21 5.87 6.77 1.03
N SER A 22 5.42 8.02 0.95
CA SER A 22 4.75 8.70 2.06
C SER A 22 3.47 7.98 2.48
N ALA A 23 2.63 7.59 1.51
CA ALA A 23 1.40 6.86 1.79
C ALA A 23 1.64 5.49 2.43
N VAL A 24 2.67 4.76 1.98
CA VAL A 24 3.06 3.47 2.56
C VAL A 24 3.56 3.65 3.99
N ASN A 25 4.43 4.63 4.26
CA ASN A 25 4.92 4.93 5.61
C ASN A 25 3.76 5.24 6.57
N GLU A 26 2.81 6.06 6.12
CA GLU A 26 1.63 6.40 6.91
C GLU A 26 0.75 5.18 7.19
N ARG A 27 0.56 4.31 6.20
CA ARG A 27 -0.14 3.03 6.39
C ARG A 27 0.54 2.17 7.45
N VAL A 28 1.86 2.04 7.43
CA VAL A 28 2.61 1.26 8.42
C VAL A 28 2.41 1.85 9.82
N ARG A 29 2.45 3.18 9.97
CA ARG A 29 2.19 3.86 11.25
C ARG A 29 0.79 3.53 11.79
N LEU A 30 -0.24 3.66 10.94
CA LEU A 30 -1.64 3.39 11.31
C LEU A 30 -1.86 1.91 11.69
N VAL A 31 -1.27 0.97 10.94
CA VAL A 31 -1.36 -0.46 11.27
C VAL A 31 -0.62 -0.77 12.58
N GLY A 32 0.49 -0.08 12.87
CA GLY A 32 1.17 -0.17 14.15
C GLY A 32 0.31 0.31 15.33
N GLU A 33 -0.44 1.40 15.16
CA GLU A 33 -1.44 1.87 16.14
C GLU A 33 -2.55 0.84 16.35
N LEU A 34 -3.10 0.31 15.25
CA LEU A 34 -4.12 -0.73 15.29
C LEU A 34 -3.63 -1.99 16.00
N ARG A 35 -2.39 -2.42 15.75
CA ARG A 35 -1.77 -3.58 16.41
C ARG A 35 -1.72 -3.37 17.92
N ARG A 36 -1.16 -2.25 18.38
CA ARG A 36 -1.08 -1.93 19.82
C ARG A 36 -2.45 -1.95 20.49
N HIS A 37 -3.48 -1.45 19.79
CA HIS A 37 -4.84 -1.50 20.30
C HIS A 37 -5.38 -2.94 20.38
N LYS A 38 -5.22 -3.73 19.31
CA LYS A 38 -5.63 -5.15 19.26
C LYS A 38 -4.96 -5.96 20.37
N ASP A 39 -3.66 -5.75 20.59
CA ASP A 39 -2.89 -6.41 21.65
C ASP A 39 -3.46 -6.04 23.04
N ALA A 40 -3.79 -4.76 23.27
CA ALA A 40 -4.37 -4.30 24.54
C ALA A 40 -5.76 -4.90 24.84
N VAL A 41 -6.52 -5.29 23.81
CA VAL A 41 -7.84 -5.91 23.96
C VAL A 41 -7.84 -7.44 23.74
N GLY A 42 -6.66 -8.05 23.60
CA GLY A 42 -6.51 -9.50 23.42
C GLY A 42 -7.01 -10.04 22.07
N VAL A 43 -7.02 -9.21 21.03
CA VAL A 43 -7.44 -9.59 19.66
C VAL A 43 -6.21 -9.92 18.81
N ALA A 44 -6.30 -10.98 18.01
CA ALA A 44 -5.22 -11.37 17.10
C ALA A 44 -4.93 -10.26 16.07
N PHE A 45 -3.64 -9.98 15.86
CA PHE A 45 -3.20 -8.96 14.90
C PHE A 45 -3.54 -9.35 13.46
N VAL A 46 -3.23 -10.59 13.07
CA VAL A 46 -3.43 -11.12 11.71
C VAL A 46 -4.85 -11.65 11.55
N ASP A 47 -5.55 -11.13 10.54
CA ASP A 47 -6.89 -11.57 10.14
C ASP A 47 -6.95 -11.75 8.61
N PRO A 48 -6.81 -12.99 8.11
CA PRO A 48 -6.82 -13.27 6.67
C PRO A 48 -8.15 -12.90 5.99
N ALA A 49 -9.28 -12.98 6.71
CA ALA A 49 -10.58 -12.62 6.14
C ALA A 49 -10.67 -11.11 5.93
N GLN A 50 -10.17 -10.32 6.90
CA GLN A 50 -10.07 -8.87 6.76
C GLN A 50 -9.11 -8.45 5.63
N GLU A 51 -7.97 -9.14 5.47
CA GLU A 51 -7.04 -8.91 4.35
C GLU A 51 -7.71 -9.19 3.00
N GLU A 52 -8.47 -10.27 2.87
CA GLU A 52 -9.18 -10.60 1.62
C GLU A 52 -10.27 -9.56 1.28
N LEU A 53 -11.00 -9.06 2.30
CA LEU A 53 -11.99 -8.00 2.10
C LEU A 53 -11.35 -6.71 1.60
N LEU A 54 -10.19 -6.34 2.16
CA LEU A 54 -9.41 -5.18 1.69
C LEU A 54 -9.02 -5.34 0.22
N LEU A 55 -8.48 -6.50 -0.17
CA LEU A 55 -8.05 -6.76 -1.54
C LEU A 55 -9.22 -6.65 -2.53
N LYS A 56 -10.36 -7.28 -2.22
CA LYS A 56 -11.57 -7.19 -3.05
C LYS A 56 -12.08 -5.77 -3.20
N ALA A 57 -12.09 -5.00 -2.11
CA ALA A 57 -12.52 -3.60 -2.14
C ALA A 57 -11.62 -2.76 -3.05
N LEU A 58 -10.30 -2.95 -2.97
CA LEU A 58 -9.33 -2.24 -3.81
C LEU A 58 -9.43 -2.66 -5.29
N GLU A 59 -9.60 -3.95 -5.58
CA GLU A 59 -9.82 -4.45 -6.93
C GLU A 59 -11.11 -3.88 -7.56
N GLN A 60 -12.15 -3.65 -6.76
CA GLN A 60 -13.42 -3.06 -7.21
C GLN A 60 -13.34 -1.54 -7.37
N ALA A 61 -12.58 -0.86 -6.50
CA ALA A 61 -12.45 0.59 -6.50
C ALA A 61 -11.45 1.11 -7.55
N ASN A 62 -10.56 0.25 -8.08
CA ASN A 62 -9.57 0.66 -9.06
C ASN A 62 -10.22 1.07 -10.40
N ASP A 63 -10.23 2.36 -10.66
CA ASP A 63 -10.61 3.02 -11.92
C ASP A 63 -9.38 3.36 -12.79
N GLY A 64 -8.18 3.08 -12.28
CA GLY A 64 -6.91 3.30 -12.97
C GLY A 64 -6.51 2.17 -13.93
N PRO A 65 -5.35 2.32 -14.58
CA PRO A 65 -4.89 1.41 -15.65
C PRO A 65 -4.41 0.03 -15.16
N LEU A 66 -4.31 -0.18 -13.83
CA LEU A 66 -3.92 -1.48 -13.30
C LEU A 66 -5.00 -2.53 -13.58
N SER A 67 -4.58 -3.74 -13.92
CA SER A 67 -5.48 -4.90 -13.92
C SER A 67 -5.86 -5.27 -12.48
N ARG A 68 -6.97 -5.99 -12.30
CA ARG A 68 -7.37 -6.51 -10.98
C ARG A 68 -6.26 -7.35 -10.33
N ASP A 69 -5.61 -8.22 -11.12
CA ASP A 69 -4.47 -9.01 -10.65
C ASP A 69 -3.27 -8.11 -10.26
N GLY A 70 -3.02 -7.03 -11.01
CA GLY A 70 -1.98 -6.06 -10.67
C GLY A 70 -2.23 -5.35 -9.33
N VAL A 71 -3.46 -4.87 -9.09
CA VAL A 71 -3.87 -4.29 -7.80
C VAL A 71 -3.67 -5.31 -6.68
N ARG A 72 -4.16 -6.54 -6.89
CA ARG A 72 -4.06 -7.61 -5.89
C ARG A 72 -2.61 -7.89 -5.50
N ARG A 73 -1.72 -8.07 -6.47
CA ARG A 73 -0.29 -8.34 -6.22
C ARG A 73 0.39 -7.19 -5.49
N LEU A 74 0.15 -5.95 -5.92
CA LEU A 74 0.73 -4.77 -5.27
C LEU A 74 0.34 -4.71 -3.79
N PHE A 75 -0.95 -4.86 -3.47
CA PHE A 75 -1.41 -4.72 -2.10
C PHE A 75 -1.08 -5.94 -1.22
N LEU A 76 -0.93 -7.13 -1.79
CA LEU A 76 -0.35 -8.28 -1.08
C LEU A 76 1.08 -7.98 -0.63
N GLU A 77 1.91 -7.38 -1.50
CA GLU A 77 3.28 -7.00 -1.13
C GLU A 77 3.29 -5.90 -0.05
N ILE A 78 2.42 -4.91 -0.14
CA ILE A 78 2.29 -3.85 0.88
C ILE A 78 1.86 -4.46 2.23
N LEU A 79 0.90 -5.39 2.23
CA LEU A 79 0.47 -6.13 3.43
C LEU A 79 1.61 -6.94 4.03
N ALA A 80 2.34 -7.69 3.21
CA ALA A 80 3.46 -8.51 3.63
C ALA A 80 4.60 -7.65 4.20
N LEU A 81 4.96 -6.55 3.53
CA LEU A 81 5.95 -5.58 4.00
C LEU A 81 5.53 -4.99 5.35
N THR A 82 4.29 -4.52 5.47
CA THR A 82 3.79 -3.91 6.72
C THR A 82 3.90 -4.88 7.90
N LYS A 83 3.59 -6.17 7.69
CA LYS A 83 3.75 -7.20 8.72
C LYS A 83 5.22 -7.35 9.13
N ARG A 84 6.16 -7.37 8.18
CA ARG A 84 7.60 -7.46 8.47
C ARG A 84 8.13 -6.25 9.26
N GLU A 85 7.71 -5.04 8.90
CA GLU A 85 8.16 -3.80 9.58
C GLU A 85 7.66 -3.68 11.02
N LEU A 86 6.54 -4.34 11.35
CA LEU A 86 5.94 -4.26 12.69
C LEU A 86 6.37 -5.39 13.64
N GLY A 87 7.16 -6.37 13.17
CA GLY A 87 7.57 -7.56 13.93
C GLY A 87 6.39 -8.45 14.28
#